data_AF-A0A9D8D3G0-F1
#
_entry.id   AF-A0A9D8D3G0-F1
#
_cell.length_a   1.000
_cell.length_b   1.000
_cell.length_c   1.000
_cell.angle_alpha   90.00
_cell.angle_beta   90.00
_cell.angle_gamma   90.00
#
_symmetry.space_group_name_H-M   'P 1'
#
loop_
_entity.id
_entity.type
_entity.pdbx_description
1 polymer ?
#
loop_
_entity_poly.entity_id
_entity_poly.type
_entity_poly.pdbx_seq_one_letter_code
_entity_poly.pdbx_strand_id
1 'polypeptide(L)'
;MTHQAFIGNLQLGGPWTSGALTIWPLIGGGAGERDYATLDEALATGRFQVGEVGEAGTVPELKVDNRLDRPVLLLDGEELIGAKQNRVLNLTIMVPANAELTIPVSCVEAGRWRYASRGFRSSGRTQFARGRARKLGQVSFSLRERGQAHASQADVWNEIDGKARRMGVLSDTGAMSDIYRAKEDELASMTAAPSHEGQVGAVFAIAGRIAGVELFERAEIYARLAAKIISSYALDALDTEGLDRRPQIDEPAAFL
;
A
#
# COMPACT_ATOMS: atom_id res chain seq x y z
N MET A 1 22.83 -12.59 -6.88
CA MET A 1 21.73 -13.52 -7.20
C MET A 1 20.89 -12.89 -8.29
N THR A 2 20.52 -13.60 -9.36
CA THR A 2 19.62 -13.05 -10.40
C THR A 2 18.17 -13.06 -9.90
N HIS A 3 17.30 -12.21 -10.46
CA HIS A 3 15.89 -12.15 -10.05
C HIS A 3 15.17 -13.51 -10.26
N GLN A 4 15.49 -14.22 -11.34
CA GLN A 4 14.98 -15.58 -11.59
C GLN A 4 15.42 -16.58 -10.54
N ALA A 5 16.68 -16.55 -10.11
CA ALA A 5 17.17 -17.45 -9.06
C ALA A 5 16.56 -17.12 -7.69
N PHE A 6 16.24 -15.85 -7.43
CA PHE A 6 15.53 -15.47 -6.21
C PHE A 6 14.10 -16.02 -6.20
N ILE A 7 13.33 -15.78 -7.26
CA ILE A 7 11.94 -16.24 -7.38
C ILE A 7 11.85 -17.77 -7.39
N GLY A 8 12.72 -18.45 -8.15
CA GLY A 8 12.71 -19.90 -8.28
C GLY A 8 13.07 -20.67 -6.99
N ASN A 9 13.57 -19.98 -5.96
CA ASN A 9 13.86 -20.57 -4.65
C ASN A 9 12.80 -20.25 -3.58
N LEU A 10 11.73 -19.52 -3.94
CA LEU A 10 10.65 -19.22 -3.01
C LEU A 10 9.83 -20.47 -2.70
N GLN A 11 9.47 -20.63 -1.43
CA GLN A 11 8.61 -21.69 -0.94
C GLN A 11 7.31 -21.10 -0.41
N LEU A 12 6.18 -21.74 -0.70
CA LEU A 12 4.90 -21.41 -0.06
C LEU A 12 4.84 -22.02 1.33
N GLY A 13 4.61 -21.19 2.34
CA GLY A 13 4.23 -21.63 3.67
C GLY A 13 2.79 -22.14 3.72
N GLY A 14 2.41 -22.69 4.87
CA GLY A 14 1.02 -23.07 5.13
C GLY A 14 0.08 -21.86 5.12
N PRO A 15 -1.18 -21.99 4.63
CA PRO A 15 -2.12 -20.90 4.60
C PRO A 15 -2.54 -20.46 6.00
N TRP A 16 -2.76 -19.16 6.14
CA TRP A 16 -3.52 -18.58 7.25
C TRP A 16 -4.78 -17.92 6.70
N THR A 17 -5.93 -18.19 7.33
CA THR A 17 -7.24 -17.69 6.88
C THR A 17 -7.96 -16.97 8.02
N SER A 18 -8.53 -15.80 7.71
CA SER A 18 -9.44 -15.06 8.58
C SER A 18 -10.55 -14.46 7.73
N GLY A 19 -11.82 -14.78 8.03
CA GLY A 19 -12.96 -14.40 7.19
C GLY A 19 -12.76 -14.85 5.73
N ALA A 20 -12.93 -13.92 4.79
CA ALA A 20 -12.71 -14.16 3.36
C ALA A 20 -11.24 -14.05 2.91
N LEU A 21 -10.31 -13.65 3.79
CA LEU A 21 -8.89 -13.47 3.48
C LEU A 21 -8.11 -14.75 3.73
N THR A 22 -7.34 -15.20 2.74
CA THR A 22 -6.31 -16.25 2.92
C THR A 22 -4.95 -15.73 2.48
N ILE A 23 -3.93 -16.03 3.28
CA ILE A 23 -2.56 -15.57 3.11
C ILE A 23 -1.65 -16.80 3.07
N TRP A 24 -0.87 -16.95 1.99
CA TRP A 24 0.23 -17.90 1.94
C TRP A 24 1.55 -17.16 2.08
N PRO A 25 2.34 -17.42 3.14
CA PRO A 25 3.68 -16.87 3.28
C PRO A 25 4.56 -17.26 2.09
N LEU A 26 5.33 -16.30 1.56
CA LEU A 26 6.44 -16.59 0.66
C LEU A 26 7.71 -16.62 1.47
N ILE A 27 8.28 -17.80 1.63
CA ILE A 27 9.48 -18.06 2.41
C ILE A 27 10.67 -18.12 1.46
N GLY A 28 11.70 -17.35 1.76
CA GLY A 28 12.94 -17.35 1.00
C GLY A 28 13.80 -16.12 1.26
N GLY A 29 14.72 -15.86 0.34
CA GLY A 29 15.55 -14.66 0.34
C GLY A 29 16.94 -14.82 0.96
N GLY A 30 17.79 -13.86 0.62
CA GLY A 30 19.22 -13.91 0.91
C GLY A 30 19.58 -13.18 2.20
N ALA A 31 20.56 -13.73 2.92
CA ALA A 31 21.29 -13.01 3.96
C ALA A 31 22.04 -11.80 3.34
N GLY A 32 22.00 -10.64 3.99
CA GLY A 32 22.78 -9.46 3.59
C GLY A 32 22.27 -8.18 4.24
N GLU A 33 23.09 -7.14 4.17
CA GLU A 33 22.75 -5.83 4.75
C GLU A 33 21.76 -5.06 3.87
N ARG A 34 20.99 -4.20 4.52
CA ARG A 34 19.99 -3.34 3.91
C ARG A 34 20.54 -1.91 3.84
N ASP A 35 20.56 -1.36 2.62
CA ASP A 35 21.14 -0.04 2.37
C ASP A 35 20.10 1.08 2.23
N TYR A 36 18.85 0.88 2.64
CA TYR A 36 17.78 1.88 2.52
C TYR A 36 16.89 1.91 3.77
N ALA A 37 16.03 2.94 3.91
CA ALA A 37 15.00 3.06 4.96
C ALA A 37 13.59 2.95 4.36
N THR A 38 12.56 2.59 5.14
CA THR A 38 11.16 2.65 4.71
C THR A 38 10.64 4.06 4.96
N LEU A 39 9.50 4.42 4.37
CA LEU A 39 8.84 5.70 4.63
C LEU A 39 8.69 5.98 6.14
N ASP A 40 8.19 5.02 6.91
CA ASP A 40 7.93 5.19 8.34
C ASP A 40 9.22 5.44 9.13
N GLU A 41 10.26 4.65 8.86
CA GLU A 41 11.58 4.81 9.50
C GLU A 41 12.19 6.16 9.14
N ALA A 42 12.11 6.55 7.87
CA ALA A 42 12.67 7.79 7.38
C ALA A 42 11.98 9.01 8.01
N LEU A 43 10.65 9.01 8.05
CA LEU A 43 9.86 10.08 8.70
C LEU A 43 10.15 10.16 10.21
N ALA A 44 10.31 9.03 10.88
CA ALA A 44 10.62 8.99 12.32
C ALA A 44 11.95 9.67 12.67
N THR A 45 12.89 9.77 11.73
CA THR A 45 14.15 10.50 11.95
C THR A 45 14.02 12.02 11.97
N GLY A 46 12.94 12.58 11.41
CA GLY A 46 12.80 14.02 11.13
C GLY A 46 13.71 14.55 10.02
N ARG A 47 14.57 13.70 9.42
CA ARG A 47 15.47 14.04 8.30
C ARG A 47 14.91 13.67 6.92
N PHE A 48 13.73 13.04 6.88
CA PHE A 48 12.96 12.85 5.66
C PHE A 48 11.67 13.66 5.78
N GLN A 49 11.38 14.50 4.79
CA GLN A 49 10.22 15.38 4.81
C GLN A 49 9.39 15.19 3.55
N VAL A 50 8.07 15.32 3.73
CA VAL A 50 7.11 15.29 2.63
C VAL A 50 6.22 16.53 2.77
N GLY A 51 6.12 17.29 1.68
CA GLY A 51 5.39 18.55 1.63
C GLY A 51 4.70 18.78 0.30
N GLU A 52 3.88 19.82 0.25
CA GLU A 52 3.25 20.29 -0.98
C GLU A 52 4.30 20.85 -1.96
N VAL A 53 4.05 20.77 -3.26
CA VAL A 53 4.86 21.47 -4.26
C VAL A 53 4.49 22.97 -4.24
N GLY A 54 5.34 23.77 -3.58
CA GLY A 54 5.09 25.20 -3.38
C GLY A 54 3.94 25.49 -2.40
N GLU A 55 3.69 26.78 -2.10
CA GLU A 55 2.67 27.18 -1.10
C GLU A 55 1.22 26.90 -1.56
N ALA A 56 0.98 27.03 -2.87
CA ALA A 56 -0.30 26.73 -3.50
C ALA A 56 -0.60 25.23 -3.51
N GLY A 57 0.43 24.39 -3.49
CA GLY A 57 0.33 22.94 -3.65
C GLY A 57 -0.14 22.54 -5.04
N THR A 58 0.10 21.29 -5.40
CA THR A 58 -0.42 20.67 -6.61
C THR A 58 -1.17 19.40 -6.21
N VAL A 59 -2.27 19.13 -6.91
CA VAL A 59 -3.11 17.96 -6.62
C VAL A 59 -2.35 16.64 -6.88
N PRO A 60 -1.68 16.47 -8.04
CA PRO A 60 -1.15 15.16 -8.42
C PRO A 60 0.29 14.90 -7.96
N GLU A 61 0.92 15.83 -7.24
CA GLU A 61 2.34 15.73 -6.88
C GLU A 61 2.62 16.20 -5.46
N LEU A 62 3.60 15.57 -4.82
CA LEU A 62 4.20 16.05 -3.58
C LEU A 62 5.71 16.21 -3.76
N LYS A 63 6.32 17.03 -2.92
CA LYS A 63 7.78 17.13 -2.80
C LYS A 63 8.26 16.27 -1.64
N VAL A 64 9.28 15.45 -1.89
CA VAL A 64 10.05 14.76 -0.85
C VAL A 64 11.45 15.32 -0.76
N ASP A 65 11.97 15.40 0.46
CA ASP A 65 13.33 15.84 0.78
C ASP A 65 13.97 14.77 1.68
N ASN A 66 14.90 14.00 1.10
CA ASN A 66 15.64 12.98 1.81
C ASN A 66 17.01 13.51 2.23
N ARG A 67 17.17 13.88 3.52
CA ARG A 67 18.45 14.30 4.11
C ARG A 67 19.16 13.18 4.87
N LEU A 68 18.77 11.93 4.62
CA LEU A 68 19.46 10.76 5.13
C LEU A 68 20.67 10.45 4.25
N ASP A 69 21.62 9.71 4.83
CA ASP A 69 22.80 9.15 4.16
C ASP A 69 22.49 7.87 3.37
N ARG A 70 21.20 7.49 3.28
CA ARG A 70 20.73 6.29 2.61
C ARG A 70 19.44 6.55 1.83
N PRO A 71 19.16 5.78 0.75
CA PRO A 71 17.89 5.82 0.06
C PRO A 71 16.67 5.51 0.94
N VAL A 72 15.49 5.96 0.51
CA VAL A 72 14.21 5.69 1.17
C VAL A 72 13.25 5.03 0.18
N LEU A 73 12.72 3.86 0.55
CA LEU A 73 11.67 3.15 -0.18
C LEU A 73 10.30 3.71 0.21
N LEU A 74 9.59 4.18 -0.80
CA LEU A 74 8.19 4.60 -0.75
C LEU A 74 7.37 3.57 -1.52
N LEU A 75 6.37 2.95 -0.91
CA LEU A 75 5.61 1.85 -1.52
C LEU A 75 4.32 2.36 -2.18
N ASP A 76 3.98 1.80 -3.35
CA ASP A 76 2.70 2.08 -4.00
C ASP A 76 1.51 1.96 -3.05
N GLY A 77 0.69 3.01 -3.03
CA GLY A 77 -0.52 3.05 -2.23
C GLY A 77 -0.33 3.42 -0.76
N GLU A 78 0.89 3.64 -0.24
CA GLU A 78 1.06 4.17 1.13
C GLU A 78 0.33 5.51 1.28
N GLU A 79 -0.46 5.63 2.36
CA GLU A 79 -1.23 6.84 2.64
C GLU A 79 -0.41 7.83 3.47
N LEU A 80 -0.25 9.02 2.91
CA LEU A 80 0.32 10.22 3.52
C LEU A 80 -0.83 11.12 4.00
N ILE A 81 -0.87 11.36 5.31
CA ILE A 81 -1.92 12.17 5.96
C ILE A 81 -1.41 13.54 6.36
N GLY A 82 -2.26 14.56 6.26
CA GLY A 82 -1.94 15.93 6.66
C GLY A 82 -2.07 16.93 5.51
N ALA A 83 -1.26 17.98 5.56
CA ALA A 83 -1.23 19.10 4.62
C ALA A 83 -2.63 19.53 4.17
N LYS A 84 -2.90 19.75 2.87
CA LYS A 84 -4.23 20.16 2.41
C LYS A 84 -5.25 19.04 2.30
N GLN A 85 -4.79 17.82 1.99
CA GLN A 85 -5.59 16.62 1.74
C GLN A 85 -4.73 15.37 1.95
N ASN A 86 -5.35 14.25 2.32
CA ASN A 86 -4.64 12.97 2.34
C ASN A 86 -4.31 12.50 0.92
N ARG A 87 -3.15 11.84 0.78
CA ARG A 87 -2.58 11.38 -0.49
C ARG A 87 -2.18 9.92 -0.41
N VAL A 88 -2.25 9.21 -1.52
CA VAL A 88 -1.60 7.90 -1.69
C VAL A 88 -0.58 7.95 -2.82
N LEU A 89 0.51 7.21 -2.68
CA LEU A 89 1.53 7.10 -3.72
C LEU A 89 1.02 6.37 -4.96
N ASN A 90 1.38 6.87 -6.14
CA ASN A 90 1.00 6.25 -7.42
C ASN A 90 1.99 5.18 -7.90
N LEU A 91 3.19 5.13 -7.31
CA LEU A 91 4.27 4.22 -7.65
C LEU A 91 5.07 3.82 -6.41
N THR A 92 5.75 2.68 -6.51
CA THR A 92 6.87 2.35 -5.64
C THR A 92 8.11 3.12 -6.12
N ILE A 93 8.72 3.91 -5.23
CA ILE A 93 9.80 4.85 -5.56
C ILE A 93 10.95 4.68 -4.58
N MET A 94 12.18 4.60 -5.10
CA MET A 94 13.39 4.70 -4.28
C MET A 94 13.91 6.13 -4.35
N VAL A 95 13.78 6.89 -3.26
CA VAL A 95 14.29 8.25 -3.14
C VAL A 95 15.77 8.20 -2.77
N PRO A 96 16.71 8.70 -3.59
CA PRO A 96 18.14 8.66 -3.27
C PRO A 96 18.48 9.39 -1.97
N ALA A 97 19.60 9.04 -1.36
CA ALA A 97 20.18 9.78 -0.24
C ALA A 97 20.48 11.23 -0.64
N ASN A 98 20.30 12.19 0.27
CA ASN A 98 20.61 13.61 0.07
C ASN A 98 19.98 14.21 -1.21
N ALA A 99 18.74 13.85 -1.51
CA ALA A 99 18.05 14.25 -2.73
C ALA A 99 16.63 14.77 -2.46
N GLU A 100 16.22 15.72 -3.28
CA GLU A 100 14.82 16.17 -3.38
C GLU A 100 14.20 15.61 -4.65
N LEU A 101 12.96 15.11 -4.57
CA LEU A 101 12.19 14.62 -5.71
C LEU A 101 10.75 15.12 -5.65
N THR A 102 10.14 15.28 -6.82
CA THR A 102 8.69 15.40 -6.96
C THR A 102 8.13 14.01 -7.23
N ILE A 103 7.17 13.58 -6.42
CA ILE A 103 6.57 12.24 -6.47
C ILE A 103 5.10 12.30 -6.89
N PRO A 104 4.64 11.36 -7.75
CA PRO A 104 3.25 11.29 -8.19
C PRO A 104 2.35 10.70 -7.11
N VAL A 105 1.23 11.37 -6.85
CA VAL A 105 0.23 10.95 -5.85
C VAL A 105 -1.20 11.06 -6.38
N SER A 106 -2.13 10.47 -5.64
CA SER A 106 -3.57 10.67 -5.82
C SER A 106 -4.21 11.10 -4.51
N CYS A 107 -5.21 11.98 -4.56
CA CYS A 107 -5.95 12.44 -3.38
C CYS A 107 -6.92 11.35 -2.92
N VAL A 108 -6.96 11.09 -1.63
CA VAL A 108 -7.89 10.10 -1.02
C VAL A 108 -8.84 10.74 -0.01
N GLU A 109 -9.05 12.05 -0.13
CA GLU A 109 -9.97 12.84 0.67
C GLU A 109 -10.51 13.99 -0.19
N ALA A 110 -11.75 13.89 -0.67
CA ALA A 110 -12.31 14.81 -1.66
C ALA A 110 -12.77 16.15 -1.06
N GLY A 111 -13.38 16.11 0.12
CA GLY A 111 -14.12 17.23 0.73
C GLY A 111 -13.28 18.20 1.58
N ARG A 112 -11.95 18.01 1.65
CA ARG A 112 -11.05 18.92 2.36
C ARG A 112 -10.12 19.59 1.35
N TRP A 113 -9.92 20.90 1.41
CA TRP A 113 -8.81 21.58 0.72
C TRP A 113 -8.29 22.72 1.60
N ARG A 114 -7.73 22.34 2.75
CA ARG A 114 -7.17 23.27 3.74
C ARG A 114 -6.13 22.57 4.59
N TYR A 115 -5.13 23.32 5.05
CA TYR A 115 -4.07 22.79 5.88
C TYR A 115 -4.60 22.22 7.20
N ALA A 116 -4.33 20.95 7.45
CA ALA A 116 -4.46 20.29 8.75
C ALA A 116 -3.12 20.23 9.51
N SER A 117 -2.00 20.33 8.78
CA SER A 117 -0.63 20.33 9.31
C SER A 117 0.31 20.98 8.29
N ARG A 118 1.55 21.32 8.70
CA ARG A 118 2.56 21.90 7.80
C ARG A 118 3.20 20.90 6.81
N GLY A 119 3.11 19.60 7.11
CA GLY A 119 3.66 18.54 6.28
C GLY A 119 2.88 17.25 6.43
N PHE A 120 3.29 16.22 5.70
CA PHE A 120 2.65 14.91 5.76
C PHE A 120 3.30 14.00 6.79
N ARG A 121 2.52 13.04 7.29
CA ARG A 121 2.99 11.89 8.07
C ARG A 121 2.50 10.61 7.41
N SER A 122 3.20 9.50 7.65
CA SER A 122 2.66 8.20 7.33
C SER A 122 1.51 7.86 8.27
N SER A 123 0.47 7.27 7.71
CA SER A 123 -0.70 6.77 8.43
C SER A 123 -0.54 5.33 8.92
N GLY A 124 0.53 4.64 8.52
CA GLY A 124 0.71 3.21 8.77
C GLY A 124 -0.24 2.31 7.97
N ARG A 125 -0.88 2.84 6.91
CA ARG A 125 -1.78 2.07 6.04
C ARG A 125 -1.50 2.33 4.56
N THR A 126 -2.05 1.45 3.73
CA THR A 126 -2.07 1.61 2.28
C THR A 126 -3.52 1.70 1.77
N GLN A 127 -3.71 2.17 0.54
CA GLN A 127 -4.99 2.05 -0.15
C GLN A 127 -5.42 0.58 -0.24
N PHE A 128 -6.72 0.31 -0.19
CA PHE A 128 -7.25 -1.06 -0.33
C PHE A 128 -6.86 -1.69 -1.67
N ALA A 129 -6.68 -3.01 -1.69
CA ALA A 129 -5.98 -3.74 -2.75
C ALA A 129 -6.58 -3.54 -4.15
N ARG A 130 -7.91 -3.58 -4.28
CA ARG A 130 -8.63 -3.32 -5.54
C ARG A 130 -8.42 -1.90 -6.05
N GLY A 131 -8.35 -0.93 -5.13
CA GLY A 131 -8.06 0.47 -5.46
C GLY A 131 -6.61 0.65 -5.92
N ARG A 132 -5.66 0.00 -5.25
CA ARG A 132 -4.26 -0.05 -5.72
C ARG A 132 -4.16 -0.65 -7.12
N ALA A 133 -4.81 -1.79 -7.36
CA ALA A 133 -4.80 -2.44 -8.67
C ALA A 133 -5.39 -1.56 -9.78
N ARG A 134 -6.54 -0.93 -9.54
CA ARG A 134 -7.17 -0.03 -10.54
C ARG A 134 -6.34 1.23 -10.78
N LYS A 135 -5.82 1.86 -9.73
CA LYS A 135 -4.87 2.98 -9.82
C LYS A 135 -3.62 2.60 -10.62
N LEU A 136 -2.99 1.47 -10.31
CA LEU A 136 -1.78 1.00 -11.00
C LEU A 136 -2.03 0.73 -12.49
N GLY A 137 -3.20 0.19 -12.86
CA GLY A 137 -3.60 0.04 -14.26
C GLY A 137 -3.67 1.39 -14.99
N GLN A 138 -4.24 2.42 -14.36
CA GLN A 138 -4.31 3.77 -14.93
C GLN A 138 -2.93 4.43 -15.03
N VAL A 139 -2.10 4.28 -14.00
CA VAL A 139 -0.71 4.79 -13.97
C VAL A 139 0.12 4.13 -15.07
N SER A 140 0.01 2.82 -15.24
CA SER A 140 0.72 2.06 -16.29
C SER A 140 0.33 2.54 -17.69
N PHE A 141 -0.97 2.73 -17.93
CA PHE A 141 -1.46 3.31 -19.17
C PHE A 141 -0.94 4.74 -19.38
N SER A 142 -1.01 5.59 -18.36
CA SER A 142 -0.54 6.98 -18.43
C SER A 142 0.96 7.09 -18.67
N LEU A 143 1.78 6.21 -18.07
CA LEU A 143 3.22 6.14 -18.31
C LEU A 143 3.52 5.77 -19.76
N ARG A 144 2.81 4.77 -20.31
CA ARG A 144 2.98 4.33 -21.70
C ARG A 144 2.60 5.42 -22.71
N GLU A 145 1.47 6.09 -22.49
CA GLU A 145 0.92 7.03 -23.47
C GLU A 145 1.46 8.46 -23.34
N ARG A 146 1.84 8.88 -22.13
CA ARG A 146 2.18 10.28 -21.81
C ARG A 146 3.48 10.46 -21.02
N GLY A 147 4.13 9.37 -20.61
CA GLY A 147 5.34 9.44 -19.76
C GLY A 147 5.07 9.96 -18.34
N GLN A 148 3.81 9.93 -17.88
CA GLN A 148 3.40 10.49 -16.60
C GLN A 148 2.72 9.43 -15.72
N ALA A 149 3.09 9.39 -14.44
CA ALA A 149 2.57 8.43 -13.47
C ALA A 149 1.28 8.89 -12.77
N HIS A 150 0.28 9.30 -13.57
CA HIS A 150 -0.98 9.82 -13.04
C HIS A 150 -2.11 8.79 -13.12
N ALA A 151 -2.97 8.83 -12.11
CA ALA A 151 -4.28 8.21 -12.12
C ALA A 151 -5.38 9.29 -12.19
N SER A 152 -6.57 8.90 -12.62
CA SER A 152 -7.76 9.75 -12.66
C SER A 152 -8.22 10.05 -11.24
N GLN A 153 -8.14 11.32 -10.84
CA GLN A 153 -8.54 11.76 -9.51
C GLN A 153 -10.02 11.47 -9.21
N ALA A 154 -10.89 11.66 -10.22
CA ALA A 154 -12.31 11.40 -10.09
C ALA A 154 -12.59 9.90 -9.89
N ASP A 155 -11.87 9.01 -10.59
CA ASP A 155 -12.03 7.57 -10.41
C ASP A 155 -11.58 7.11 -9.02
N VAL A 156 -10.47 7.64 -8.51
CA VAL A 156 -10.00 7.34 -7.14
C VAL A 156 -11.05 7.75 -6.11
N TRP A 157 -11.67 8.92 -6.24
CA TRP A 157 -12.74 9.35 -5.35
C TRP A 157 -14.01 8.50 -5.48
N ASN A 158 -14.42 8.16 -6.71
CA ASN A 158 -15.57 7.29 -6.94
C ASN A 158 -15.38 5.89 -6.34
N GLU A 159 -14.15 5.36 -6.35
CA GLU A 159 -13.83 4.08 -5.69
C GLU A 159 -13.95 4.15 -4.17
N ILE A 160 -13.43 5.22 -3.57
CA ILE A 160 -13.50 5.44 -2.12
C ILE A 160 -14.95 5.61 -1.68
N ASP A 161 -15.72 6.48 -2.35
CA ASP A 161 -17.14 6.68 -2.07
C ASP A 161 -17.95 5.38 -2.26
N GLY A 162 -17.71 4.66 -3.37
CA GLY A 162 -18.36 3.38 -3.61
C GLY A 162 -18.04 2.34 -2.53
N LYS A 163 -16.79 2.28 -2.05
CA LYS A 163 -16.42 1.38 -0.94
C LYS A 163 -17.06 1.81 0.37
N ALA A 164 -17.01 3.11 0.71
CA ALA A 164 -17.62 3.63 1.93
C ALA A 164 -19.12 3.26 2.00
N ARG A 165 -19.84 3.43 0.88
CA ARG A 165 -21.27 3.03 0.78
C ARG A 165 -21.50 1.54 0.99
N ARG A 166 -20.73 0.67 0.33
CA ARG A 166 -20.87 -0.79 0.51
C ARG A 166 -20.56 -1.23 1.94
N MET A 167 -19.64 -0.54 2.59
CA MET A 167 -19.24 -0.81 3.98
C MET A 167 -20.09 -0.07 5.03
N GLY A 168 -21.11 0.69 4.59
CA GLY A 168 -22.01 1.43 5.49
C GLY A 168 -21.33 2.57 6.26
N VAL A 169 -20.25 3.14 5.74
CA VAL A 169 -19.47 4.20 6.39
C VAL A 169 -19.87 5.56 5.84
N LEU A 170 -20.22 6.48 6.73
CA LEU A 170 -20.40 7.90 6.43
C LEU A 170 -19.08 8.65 6.65
N SER A 171 -18.72 9.56 5.74
CA SER A 171 -17.51 10.37 5.82
C SER A 171 -17.80 11.80 5.37
N ASP A 172 -17.56 12.78 6.25
CA ASP A 172 -17.82 14.19 5.98
C ASP A 172 -16.93 14.75 4.86
N THR A 173 -15.69 14.25 4.76
CA THR A 173 -14.71 14.70 3.75
C THR A 173 -14.46 13.66 2.65
N GLY A 174 -15.17 12.53 2.67
CA GLY A 174 -14.90 11.42 1.75
C GLY A 174 -13.48 10.87 1.90
N ALA A 175 -12.95 10.84 3.13
CA ALA A 175 -11.61 10.36 3.42
C ALA A 175 -11.57 8.84 3.46
N MET A 176 -10.64 8.23 2.73
CA MET A 176 -10.39 6.78 2.80
C MET A 176 -10.10 6.31 4.23
N SER A 177 -9.40 7.14 5.02
CA SER A 177 -9.07 6.85 6.42
C SER A 177 -10.30 6.60 7.30
N ASP A 178 -11.47 7.16 6.96
CA ASP A 178 -12.69 6.96 7.75
C ASP A 178 -13.23 5.54 7.60
N ILE A 179 -13.04 4.91 6.43
CA ILE A 179 -13.41 3.51 6.20
C ILE A 179 -12.55 2.60 7.08
N TYR A 180 -11.24 2.83 7.09
CA TYR A 180 -10.31 2.06 7.93
C TYR A 180 -10.61 2.25 9.42
N ARG A 181 -10.88 3.48 9.87
CA ARG A 181 -11.21 3.77 11.27
C ARG A 181 -12.52 3.09 11.69
N ALA A 182 -13.55 3.10 10.82
CA ALA A 182 -14.82 2.46 11.11
C ALA A 182 -14.75 0.91 11.15
N LYS A 183 -13.64 0.33 10.69
CA LYS A 183 -13.41 -1.11 10.58
C LYS A 183 -12.18 -1.58 11.34
N GLU A 184 -11.67 -0.76 12.25
CA GLU A 184 -10.41 -1.00 12.95
C GLU A 184 -10.43 -2.31 13.76
N ASP A 185 -11.53 -2.56 14.46
CA ASP A 185 -11.70 -3.76 15.29
C ASP A 185 -11.74 -5.04 14.44
N GLU A 186 -12.51 -5.05 13.34
CA GLU A 186 -12.55 -6.19 12.42
C GLU A 186 -11.16 -6.43 11.78
N LEU A 187 -10.49 -5.35 11.36
CA LEU A 187 -9.16 -5.41 10.74
C LEU A 187 -8.06 -5.86 11.69
N ALA A 188 -8.15 -5.55 13.00
CA ALA A 188 -7.14 -5.94 13.98
C ALA A 188 -6.96 -7.47 14.03
N SER A 189 -8.06 -8.22 13.95
CA SER A 189 -8.01 -9.69 13.90
C SER A 189 -7.36 -10.22 12.62
N MET A 190 -7.56 -9.51 11.49
CA MET A 190 -7.06 -9.93 10.17
C MET A 190 -5.58 -9.58 9.97
N THR A 191 -5.12 -8.48 10.58
CA THR A 191 -3.72 -8.02 10.51
C THR A 191 -2.80 -8.75 11.48
N ALA A 192 -3.35 -9.52 12.42
CA ALA A 192 -2.62 -10.40 13.33
C ALA A 192 -2.15 -11.72 12.69
N ALA A 193 -2.09 -11.81 11.35
CA ALA A 193 -1.56 -12.97 10.65
C ALA A 193 -0.13 -13.29 11.15
N PRO A 194 0.19 -14.57 11.40
CA PRO A 194 1.49 -14.95 11.93
C PRO A 194 2.59 -14.61 10.92
N SER A 195 3.70 -14.07 11.42
CA SER A 195 4.93 -13.94 10.65
C SER A 195 5.73 -15.24 10.70
N HIS A 196 6.37 -15.59 9.60
CA HIS A 196 7.20 -16.78 9.49
C HIS A 196 8.68 -16.41 9.34
N GLU A 197 9.56 -17.27 9.85
CA GLU A 197 11.01 -17.12 9.63
C GLU A 197 11.31 -17.16 8.12
N GLY A 198 12.12 -16.22 7.65
CA GLY A 198 12.44 -16.10 6.23
C GLY A 198 11.27 -15.64 5.34
N GLN A 199 10.17 -15.13 5.91
CA GLN A 199 9.04 -14.65 5.10
C GLN A 199 9.36 -13.33 4.41
N VAL A 200 9.53 -13.38 3.09
CA VAL A 200 9.84 -12.23 2.23
C VAL A 200 8.61 -11.64 1.53
N GLY A 201 7.45 -12.25 1.71
CA GLY A 201 6.25 -11.85 1.01
C GLY A 201 5.04 -12.69 1.37
N ALA A 202 3.97 -12.50 0.61
CA ALA A 202 2.80 -13.37 0.68
C ALA A 202 1.98 -13.33 -0.61
N VAL A 203 1.30 -14.44 -0.89
CA VAL A 203 0.18 -14.52 -1.82
C VAL A 203 -1.11 -14.29 -1.04
N PHE A 204 -1.95 -13.39 -1.52
CA PHE A 204 -3.23 -13.04 -0.90
C PHE A 204 -4.38 -13.51 -1.78
N ALA A 205 -5.35 -14.18 -1.17
CA ALA A 205 -6.63 -14.50 -1.81
C ALA A 205 -7.79 -13.91 -1.03
N ILE A 206 -8.81 -13.45 -1.76
CA ILE A 206 -10.05 -12.90 -1.19
C ILE A 206 -11.21 -13.72 -1.75
N ALA A 207 -12.02 -14.30 -0.86
CA ALA A 207 -13.03 -15.29 -1.22
C ALA A 207 -12.43 -16.33 -2.19
N GLY A 208 -11.22 -16.81 -1.83
CA GLY A 208 -10.41 -17.86 -2.48
C GLY A 208 -10.10 -17.67 -3.96
N ARG A 209 -10.20 -16.44 -4.45
CA ARG A 209 -9.55 -16.02 -5.70
C ARG A 209 -8.28 -15.27 -5.35
N ILE A 210 -7.18 -15.56 -6.05
CA ILE A 210 -5.94 -14.79 -5.87
C ILE A 210 -6.22 -13.30 -6.15
N ALA A 211 -5.93 -12.46 -5.17
CA ALA A 211 -6.11 -11.02 -5.21
C ALA A 211 -4.80 -10.28 -5.49
N GLY A 212 -3.65 -10.87 -5.12
CA GLY A 212 -2.35 -10.32 -5.45
C GLY A 212 -1.19 -11.02 -4.74
N VAL A 213 0.02 -10.60 -5.08
CA VAL A 213 1.27 -11.05 -4.47
C VAL A 213 2.09 -9.84 -4.09
N GLU A 214 2.69 -9.89 -2.91
CA GLU A 214 3.64 -8.90 -2.42
C GLU A 214 4.95 -9.64 -2.14
N LEU A 215 6.04 -9.16 -2.72
CA LEU A 215 7.34 -9.81 -2.66
C LEU A 215 8.43 -8.76 -2.45
N PHE A 216 9.22 -8.96 -1.40
CA PHE A 216 10.35 -8.13 -1.05
C PHE A 216 11.63 -8.96 -1.13
N GLU A 217 12.76 -8.30 -1.22
CA GLU A 217 14.06 -8.97 -1.29
C GLU A 217 14.53 -9.51 0.08
N ARG A 218 13.91 -9.04 1.18
CA ARG A 218 14.28 -9.37 2.57
C ARG A 218 13.08 -9.54 3.49
N ALA A 219 13.17 -10.52 4.38
CA ALA A 219 12.12 -10.80 5.34
C ALA A 219 11.88 -9.66 6.34
N GLU A 220 12.95 -8.97 6.72
CA GLU A 220 12.86 -7.78 7.59
C GLU A 220 11.98 -6.67 6.97
N ILE A 221 12.09 -6.46 5.65
CA ILE A 221 11.32 -5.43 4.95
C ILE A 221 9.85 -5.80 4.93
N TYR A 222 9.55 -7.05 4.55
CA TYR A 222 8.19 -7.56 4.59
C TYR A 222 7.60 -7.44 6.00
N ALA A 223 8.32 -7.84 7.05
CA ALA A 223 7.85 -7.74 8.44
C ALA A 223 7.49 -6.29 8.84
N ARG A 224 8.28 -5.30 8.41
CA ARG A 224 8.00 -3.86 8.66
C ARG A 224 6.78 -3.35 7.89
N LEU A 225 6.46 -3.93 6.75
CA LEU A 225 5.36 -3.51 5.87
C LEU A 225 4.12 -4.43 5.96
N ALA A 226 4.22 -5.56 6.66
CA ALA A 226 3.19 -6.60 6.65
C ALA A 226 1.84 -6.06 7.14
N ALA A 227 1.80 -5.35 8.26
CA ALA A 227 0.54 -4.84 8.82
C ALA A 227 -0.22 -3.93 7.83
N LYS A 228 0.48 -2.98 7.19
CA LYS A 228 -0.12 -2.03 6.23
C LYS A 228 -0.53 -2.69 4.90
N ILE A 229 0.16 -3.76 4.52
CA ILE A 229 -0.16 -4.55 3.32
C ILE A 229 -1.35 -5.45 3.60
N ILE A 230 -1.33 -6.19 4.71
CA ILE A 230 -2.42 -7.08 5.11
C ILE A 230 -3.71 -6.26 5.28
N SER A 231 -3.65 -5.07 5.89
CA SER A 231 -4.83 -4.20 6.02
C SER A 231 -5.46 -3.84 4.66
N SER A 232 -4.64 -3.68 3.61
CA SER A 232 -5.07 -3.41 2.23
C SER A 232 -6.00 -4.50 1.70
N TYR A 233 -5.60 -5.76 1.87
CA TYR A 233 -6.35 -6.93 1.42
C TYR A 233 -7.51 -7.26 2.37
N ALA A 234 -7.30 -7.10 3.67
CA ALA A 234 -8.31 -7.33 4.69
C ALA A 234 -9.52 -6.40 4.51
N LEU A 235 -9.32 -5.13 4.18
CA LEU A 235 -10.44 -4.21 3.93
C LEU A 235 -11.28 -4.63 2.71
N ASP A 236 -10.66 -5.19 1.67
CA ASP A 236 -11.40 -5.76 0.54
C ASP A 236 -12.06 -7.10 0.87
N ALA A 237 -11.47 -7.88 1.77
CA ALA A 237 -12.09 -9.12 2.25
C ALA A 237 -13.35 -8.84 3.08
N LEU A 238 -13.34 -7.82 3.95
CA LEU A 238 -14.54 -7.37 4.67
C LEU A 238 -15.66 -6.90 3.73
N ASP A 239 -15.31 -6.23 2.63
CA ASP A 239 -16.25 -5.82 1.56
C ASP A 239 -16.79 -7.00 0.72
N THR A 240 -16.47 -8.25 1.11
CA THR A 240 -16.99 -9.48 0.48
C THR A 240 -17.75 -10.40 1.43
N GLU A 241 -17.81 -10.08 2.73
CA GLU A 241 -18.57 -10.87 3.71
C GLU A 241 -20.06 -10.86 3.36
N GLY A 242 -20.60 -12.04 3.02
CA GLY A 242 -21.96 -12.22 2.49
C GLY A 242 -22.02 -12.91 1.12
N LEU A 243 -20.89 -13.03 0.42
CA LEU A 243 -20.78 -13.88 -0.77
C LEU A 243 -20.48 -15.32 -0.34
N ASP A 244 -21.54 -16.11 -0.19
CA ASP A 244 -21.51 -17.53 0.17
C ASP A 244 -20.85 -18.36 -0.95
N ARG A 245 -19.52 -18.34 -1.00
CA ARG A 245 -18.72 -19.16 -1.91
C ARG A 245 -17.54 -19.71 -1.15
N ARG A 246 -17.62 -20.99 -0.78
CA ARG A 246 -16.42 -21.80 -0.52
C ARG A 246 -15.71 -21.96 -1.87
N PRO A 247 -14.58 -21.32 -2.10
CA PRO A 247 -13.89 -21.37 -3.37
C PRO A 247 -13.06 -22.65 -3.38
N GLN A 248 -13.06 -23.35 -4.50
CA GLN A 248 -11.91 -24.16 -4.87
C GLN A 248 -10.75 -23.17 -5.00
N ILE A 249 -9.79 -23.23 -4.09
CA ILE A 249 -8.65 -22.31 -4.06
C ILE A 249 -7.88 -22.51 -5.36
N ASP A 250 -7.71 -21.45 -6.16
CA ASP A 250 -6.79 -21.45 -7.30
C ASP A 250 -5.41 -21.93 -6.79
N GLU A 251 -4.80 -22.94 -7.41
CA GLU A 251 -3.54 -23.51 -6.93
C GLU A 251 -2.48 -22.41 -6.77
N PRO A 252 -2.10 -22.01 -5.53
CA PRO A 252 -1.21 -20.87 -5.32
C PRO A 252 0.19 -21.15 -5.89
N ALA A 253 0.57 -22.44 -6.00
CA ALA A 253 1.79 -22.90 -6.63
C ALA A 253 1.85 -22.60 -8.15
N ALA A 254 0.71 -22.42 -8.82
CA ALA A 254 0.68 -22.03 -10.25
C ALA A 254 1.01 -20.55 -10.47
N PHE A 255 1.14 -19.76 -9.40
CA PHE A 255 1.41 -18.32 -9.44
C PHE A 255 2.87 -17.95 -9.14
N LEU A 256 3.69 -18.91 -8.72
CA LEU A 256 5.15 -18.78 -8.53
C LEU A 256 5.90 -19.34 -9.74
#